data_AF-A0A0R0E172-F1
#
_entry.id   AF-A0A0R0E172-F1
#
_cell.length_a   1.000
_cell.length_b   1.000
_cell.length_c   1.000
_cell.angle_alpha   90.00
_cell.angle_beta   90.00
_cell.angle_gamma   90.00
#
_symmetry.space_group_name_H-M   'P 1'
#
loop_
_entity.id
_entity.type
_entity.pdbx_description
1 polymer ?
#
loop_
_entity_poly.entity_id
_entity_poly.type
_entity_poly.pdbx_seq_one_letter_code
_entity_poly.pdbx_strand_id
1 'polypeptide(L)'
;MNDSLEKIGAHEIAAWLRRHPGFLKQFPDLALTLVVPRDDGPTASLASYQLEVLRDKNRELSRRLAELAANAQVNERLAVRTHQLTLALMRQTSAADTLRAMAASLEEDFAGDLVRIVSLQPVPELEQAPWLQVIAAGDPKLAPFHDCLQDGEPICGRLQPEKNEVLYAERIGEVASTALLPLPGIGLIAVGSHDPNRFYPGMGTLFLRMMGEALAAGLRRFRDA
;
A
#
# COMPACT_ATOMS: atom_id res chain seq x y z
N MET A 1 57.07 -6.94 7.39
CA MET A 1 56.11 -8.06 7.50
C MET A 1 55.58 -8.29 6.09
N ASN A 2 55.88 -9.47 5.54
CA ASN A 2 55.57 -9.86 4.16
C ASN A 2 54.06 -9.85 3.92
N ASP A 3 53.63 -9.18 2.87
CA ASP A 3 52.42 -9.56 2.15
C ASP A 3 52.80 -9.74 0.68
N SER A 4 53.41 -10.89 0.39
CA SER A 4 53.68 -11.35 -0.96
C SER A 4 52.38 -11.92 -1.51
N LEU A 5 51.56 -11.07 -2.11
CA LEU A 5 50.45 -11.50 -2.96
C LEU A 5 51.00 -12.44 -4.03
N GLU A 6 50.86 -13.75 -3.79
CA GLU A 6 51.18 -14.80 -4.74
C GLU A 6 50.40 -14.53 -6.03
N LYS A 7 51.08 -13.99 -7.03
CA LYS A 7 50.57 -13.95 -8.41
C LYS A 7 50.64 -15.37 -8.96
N ILE A 8 49.63 -16.19 -8.63
CA ILE A 8 49.46 -17.50 -9.27
C ILE A 8 49.34 -17.24 -10.77
N GLY A 9 50.22 -17.87 -11.56
CA GLY A 9 50.23 -17.67 -13.00
C GLY A 9 48.96 -18.22 -13.65
N ALA A 10 48.41 -17.55 -14.66
CA ALA A 10 47.21 -18.02 -15.37
C ALA A 10 47.35 -19.47 -15.89
N HIS A 11 48.56 -19.87 -16.27
CA HIS A 11 48.88 -21.24 -16.69
C HIS A 11 48.79 -22.27 -15.55
N GLU A 12 49.16 -21.88 -14.33
CA GLU A 12 49.07 -22.74 -13.15
C GLU A 12 47.62 -22.92 -12.74
N ILE A 13 46.82 -21.85 -12.76
CA ILE A 13 45.37 -21.91 -12.51
C ILE A 13 44.70 -22.84 -13.53
N ALA A 14 45.02 -22.70 -14.81
CA ALA A 14 44.46 -23.56 -15.86
C ALA A 14 44.87 -25.04 -15.69
N ALA A 15 46.14 -25.31 -15.37
CA ALA A 15 46.62 -26.67 -15.12
C ALA A 15 45.95 -27.29 -13.88
N TRP A 16 45.74 -26.49 -12.84
CA TRP A 16 45.09 -26.92 -11.62
C TRP A 16 43.60 -27.23 -11.83
N LEU A 17 42.87 -26.37 -12.54
CA LEU A 17 41.46 -26.60 -12.90
C LEU A 17 41.26 -27.84 -13.77
N ARG A 18 42.19 -28.13 -14.70
CA ARG A 18 42.15 -29.38 -15.50
C ARG A 18 42.30 -30.63 -14.65
N ARG A 19 43.10 -30.57 -13.58
CA ARG A 19 43.27 -31.68 -12.63
C ARG A 19 42.08 -31.82 -11.66
N HIS A 20 41.27 -30.77 -11.51
CA HIS A 20 40.13 -30.72 -10.59
C HIS A 20 38.83 -30.30 -11.30
N PRO A 21 38.30 -31.11 -12.24
CA PRO A 21 37.13 -30.74 -13.05
C PRO A 21 35.83 -30.56 -12.24
N GLY A 22 35.76 -31.12 -11.03
CA GLY A 22 34.63 -30.95 -10.11
C GLY A 22 34.66 -29.66 -9.29
N PHE A 23 35.75 -28.88 -9.34
CA PHE A 23 35.95 -27.71 -8.49
C PHE A 23 34.79 -26.70 -8.59
N LEU A 24 34.31 -26.41 -9.80
CA LEU A 24 33.20 -25.47 -10.00
C LEU A 24 31.85 -25.96 -9.45
N LYS A 25 31.68 -27.27 -9.20
CA LYS A 25 30.49 -27.78 -8.49
C LYS A 25 30.53 -27.44 -7.00
N GLN A 26 31.72 -27.29 -6.42
CA GLN A 26 31.91 -26.96 -5.01
C GLN A 26 31.83 -25.45 -4.75
N PHE A 27 32.00 -24.64 -5.80
CA PHE A 27 31.93 -23.18 -5.76
C PHE A 27 30.95 -22.65 -6.82
N PRO A 28 29.63 -22.85 -6.62
CA PRO A 28 28.60 -22.47 -7.60
C PRO A 28 28.59 -20.95 -7.89
N ASP A 29 28.90 -20.11 -6.91
CA ASP A 29 28.98 -18.65 -7.09
C ASP A 29 30.11 -18.24 -8.07
N LEU A 30 31.24 -18.95 -8.03
CA LEU A 30 32.35 -18.75 -8.97
C LEU A 30 31.97 -19.25 -10.38
N ALA A 31 31.24 -20.35 -10.47
CA ALA A 31 30.73 -20.87 -11.74
C ALA A 31 29.71 -19.92 -12.41
N LEU A 32 28.95 -19.17 -11.61
CA LEU A 32 27.99 -18.17 -12.10
C LEU A 32 28.66 -16.88 -12.59
N THR A 33 29.87 -16.56 -12.10
CA THR A 33 30.58 -15.30 -12.39
C THR A 33 31.68 -15.44 -13.45
N LEU A 34 32.16 -16.66 -13.73
CA LEU A 34 33.13 -16.94 -14.78
C LEU A 34 32.57 -16.62 -16.19
N VAL A 35 33.24 -15.73 -16.90
CA VAL A 35 32.96 -15.40 -18.30
C VAL A 35 33.79 -16.32 -19.19
N VAL A 36 33.15 -17.24 -19.91
CA VAL A 36 33.84 -18.09 -20.91
C VAL A 36 34.10 -17.23 -22.16
N PRO A 37 35.36 -17.02 -22.58
CA PRO A 37 35.65 -16.34 -23.84
C PRO A 37 35.04 -17.13 -25.01
N ARG A 38 34.40 -16.40 -25.93
CA ARG A 38 33.75 -16.96 -27.12
C ARG A 38 34.80 -17.60 -28.02
N ASP A 39 34.62 -18.87 -28.37
CA ASP A 39 35.23 -19.44 -29.58
C ASP A 39 34.17 -19.44 -30.69
N ASP A 40 34.54 -18.90 -31.85
CA ASP A 40 33.68 -18.69 -33.01
C ASP A 40 33.18 -20.02 -33.60
N GLY A 41 32.01 -20.49 -33.14
CA GLY A 41 31.32 -21.67 -33.68
C GLY A 41 29.79 -21.53 -33.64
N PRO A 42 29.06 -21.87 -34.73
CA PRO A 42 27.63 -21.57 -34.90
C PRO A 42 26.72 -22.27 -33.87
N THR A 43 27.14 -23.40 -33.29
CA THR A 43 26.35 -24.19 -32.33
C THR A 43 26.61 -23.82 -30.86
N ALA A 44 27.79 -23.28 -30.54
CA ALA A 44 28.14 -22.81 -29.19
C ALA A 44 27.47 -21.47 -28.85
N SER A 45 27.17 -20.67 -29.88
CA SER A 45 26.46 -19.39 -29.78
C SER A 45 25.01 -19.55 -29.28
N LEU A 46 24.29 -20.59 -29.74
CA LEU A 46 22.87 -20.77 -29.39
C LEU A 46 22.66 -21.21 -27.94
N ALA A 47 23.44 -22.18 -27.44
CA ALA A 47 23.33 -22.64 -26.06
C ALA A 47 23.76 -21.55 -25.06
N SER A 48 24.79 -20.76 -25.40
CA SER A 48 25.24 -19.63 -24.59
C SER A 48 24.19 -18.51 -24.55
N TYR A 49 23.60 -18.17 -25.70
CA TYR A 49 22.48 -17.23 -25.78
C TYR A 49 21.26 -17.71 -25.00
N GLN A 50 20.92 -19.00 -25.09
CA GLN A 50 19.82 -19.60 -24.32
C GLN A 50 20.08 -19.53 -22.80
N LEU A 51 21.31 -19.76 -22.35
CA LEU A 51 21.68 -19.62 -20.93
C LEU A 51 21.59 -18.18 -20.45
N GLU A 52 22.00 -17.22 -21.27
CA GLU A 52 21.86 -15.79 -20.97
C GLU A 52 20.39 -15.39 -20.85
N VAL A 53 19.55 -15.77 -21.82
CA VAL A 53 18.10 -15.55 -21.79
C VAL A 53 17.46 -16.21 -20.55
N LEU A 54 17.88 -17.42 -20.19
CA LEU A 54 17.37 -18.10 -18.98
C LEU A 54 17.79 -17.39 -17.70
N ARG A 55 19.03 -16.88 -17.62
CA ARG A 55 19.51 -16.09 -16.47
C ARG A 55 18.73 -14.79 -16.33
N ASP A 56 18.48 -14.09 -17.43
CA ASP A 56 17.71 -12.84 -17.41
C ASP A 56 16.24 -13.09 -17.03
N LYS A 57 15.62 -14.14 -17.57
CA LYS A 57 14.29 -14.57 -17.12
C LYS A 57 14.26 -14.92 -15.64
N ASN A 58 15.27 -15.62 -15.13
CA ASN A 58 15.35 -16.00 -13.72
C ASN A 58 15.48 -14.75 -12.82
N ARG A 59 16.32 -13.79 -13.20
CA ARG A 59 16.43 -12.50 -12.52
C ARG A 59 15.11 -11.73 -12.53
N GLU A 60 14.43 -11.67 -13.68
CA GLU A 60 13.14 -11.02 -13.79
C GLU A 60 12.08 -11.68 -12.91
N LEU A 61 12.00 -13.02 -12.92
CA LEU A 61 11.07 -13.78 -12.07
C LEU A 61 11.38 -13.57 -10.58
N SER A 62 12.65 -13.58 -10.20
CA SER A 62 13.07 -13.34 -8.81
C SER A 62 12.67 -11.94 -8.34
N ARG A 63 12.82 -10.93 -9.21
CA ARG A 63 12.35 -9.56 -8.93
C ARG A 63 10.83 -9.51 -8.75
N ARG A 64 10.06 -10.13 -9.66
CA ARG A 64 8.60 -10.18 -9.56
C ARG A 64 8.13 -10.91 -8.29
N LEU A 65 8.82 -11.99 -7.89
CA LEU A 65 8.53 -12.69 -6.64
C LEU A 65 8.78 -11.82 -5.41
N ALA A 66 9.88 -11.05 -5.41
CA ALA A 66 10.16 -10.10 -4.33
C ALA A 66 9.09 -9.00 -4.24
N GLU A 67 8.65 -8.46 -5.39
CA GLU A 67 7.55 -7.48 -5.45
C GLU A 67 6.23 -8.07 -4.92
N LEU A 68 5.88 -9.30 -5.29
CA LEU A 68 4.70 -9.99 -4.78
C LEU A 68 4.78 -10.24 -3.28
N ALA A 69 5.94 -10.65 -2.76
CA ALA A 69 6.14 -10.87 -1.33
C ALA A 69 6.01 -9.56 -0.54
N ALA A 70 6.58 -8.46 -1.04
CA ALA A 70 6.43 -7.14 -0.43
C ALA A 70 4.95 -6.69 -0.40
N ASN A 71 4.23 -6.86 -1.50
CA ASN A 71 2.80 -6.55 -1.56
C ASN A 71 1.97 -7.43 -0.62
N ALA A 72 2.30 -8.71 -0.49
CA ALA A 72 1.64 -9.62 0.45
C ALA A 72 1.82 -9.16 1.90
N GLN A 73 3.04 -8.73 2.28
CA GLN A 73 3.32 -8.21 3.62
C GLN A 73 2.54 -6.92 3.93
N VAL A 74 2.42 -6.02 2.95
CA VAL A 74 1.60 -4.80 3.10
C VAL A 74 0.12 -5.16 3.28
N ASN A 75 -0.39 -6.08 2.48
CA ASN A 75 -1.79 -6.53 2.56
C ASN A 75 -2.09 -7.24 3.89
N GLU A 76 -1.17 -8.07 4.38
CA GLU A 76 -1.30 -8.74 5.68
C GLU A 76 -1.36 -7.70 6.82
N ARG A 77 -0.49 -6.69 6.78
CA ARG A 77 -0.53 -5.59 7.76
C ARG A 77 -1.86 -4.84 7.71
N LEU A 78 -2.36 -4.50 6.51
CA LEU A 78 -3.65 -3.84 6.36
C LEU A 78 -4.80 -4.71 6.89
N ALA A 79 -4.80 -6.02 6.60
CA ALA A 79 -5.82 -6.95 7.09
C ALA A 79 -5.83 -7.02 8.63
N VAL A 80 -4.66 -7.13 9.25
CA VAL A 80 -4.53 -7.12 10.72
C VAL A 80 -5.04 -5.81 11.31
N ARG A 81 -4.68 -4.66 10.73
CA ARG A 81 -5.15 -3.34 11.21
C ARG A 81 -6.66 -3.17 11.05
N THR A 82 -7.23 -3.52 9.90
CA THR A 82 -8.68 -3.49 9.70
C THR A 82 -9.41 -4.39 10.69
N HIS A 83 -8.87 -5.58 10.99
CA HIS A 83 -9.43 -6.47 12.00
C HIS A 83 -9.37 -5.85 13.40
N GLN A 84 -8.23 -5.29 13.79
CA GLN A 84 -8.04 -4.61 15.08
C GLN A 84 -9.00 -3.42 15.23
N LEU A 85 -9.13 -2.58 14.20
CA LEU A 85 -10.11 -1.50 14.16
C LEU A 85 -11.53 -2.05 14.36
N THR A 86 -11.91 -3.10 13.63
CA THR A 86 -13.24 -3.71 13.76
C THR A 86 -13.52 -4.11 15.21
N LEU A 87 -12.58 -4.79 15.85
CA LEU A 87 -12.70 -5.15 17.27
C LEU A 87 -12.76 -3.92 18.18
N ALA A 88 -11.98 -2.88 17.91
CA ALA A 88 -11.98 -1.64 18.67
C ALA A 88 -13.35 -0.93 18.58
N LEU A 89 -13.95 -0.86 17.39
CA LEU A 89 -15.27 -0.28 17.16
C LEU A 89 -16.37 -1.09 17.86
N MET A 90 -16.29 -2.42 17.85
CA MET A 90 -17.26 -3.29 18.54
C MET A 90 -17.26 -3.12 20.06
N ARG A 91 -16.12 -2.76 20.66
CA ARG A 91 -16.00 -2.57 22.11
C ARG A 91 -16.57 -1.24 22.61
N GLN A 92 -16.80 -0.27 21.72
CA GLN A 92 -17.30 1.03 22.13
C GLN A 92 -18.73 0.93 22.68
N THR A 93 -19.05 1.83 23.61
CA THR A 93 -20.33 1.88 24.33
C THR A 93 -21.22 3.05 23.92
N SER A 94 -20.75 3.94 23.03
CA SER A 94 -21.51 5.06 22.49
C SER A 94 -21.19 5.30 21.01
N ALA A 95 -22.07 5.99 20.30
CA ALA A 95 -21.82 6.42 18.92
C ALA A 95 -20.65 7.42 18.83
N ALA A 96 -20.54 8.33 19.81
CA ALA A 96 -19.45 9.29 19.89
C ALA A 96 -18.08 8.59 20.02
N ASP A 97 -17.96 7.62 20.91
CA ASP A 97 -16.72 6.86 21.11
C ASP A 97 -16.39 5.98 19.90
N THR A 98 -17.41 5.47 19.20
CA THR A 98 -17.23 4.74 17.94
C THR A 98 -16.59 5.63 16.87
N LEU A 99 -17.05 6.88 16.72
CA LEU A 99 -16.44 7.83 15.79
C LEU A 99 -15.03 8.27 16.22
N ARG A 100 -14.82 8.50 17.52
CA ARG A 100 -13.48 8.81 18.06
C ARG A 100 -12.48 7.69 17.79
N ALA A 101 -12.88 6.44 18.01
CA ALA A 101 -12.03 5.27 17.77
C ALA A 101 -11.69 5.12 16.28
N MET A 102 -12.64 5.39 15.37
CA MET A 102 -12.38 5.44 13.94
C MET A 102 -11.39 6.53 13.58
N ALA A 103 -11.61 7.77 14.04
CA ALA A 103 -10.74 8.90 13.77
C ALA A 103 -9.31 8.63 14.28
N ALA A 104 -9.16 8.16 15.51
CA ALA A 104 -7.86 7.85 16.10
C ALA A 104 -7.12 6.76 15.31
N SER A 105 -7.82 5.69 14.89
CA SER A 105 -7.21 4.63 14.07
C SER A 105 -6.75 5.17 12.72
N LEU A 106 -7.52 6.05 12.07
CA LEU A 106 -7.11 6.65 10.80
C LEU A 106 -5.92 7.60 10.99
N GLU A 107 -5.90 8.40 12.06
CA GLU A 107 -4.77 9.30 12.33
C GLU A 107 -3.47 8.51 12.60
N GLU A 108 -3.55 7.40 13.35
CA GLU A 108 -2.41 6.51 13.62
C GLU A 108 -1.97 5.75 12.36
N ASP A 109 -2.93 5.27 11.57
CA ASP A 109 -2.64 4.46 10.38
C ASP A 109 -2.09 5.29 9.23
N PHE A 110 -2.53 6.54 9.12
CA PHE A 110 -2.20 7.39 7.99
C PHE A 110 -1.15 8.48 8.26
N ALA A 111 -0.65 8.58 9.50
CA ALA A 111 0.63 9.18 9.91
C ALA A 111 1.03 10.49 9.19
N GLY A 112 0.20 11.52 9.34
CA GLY A 112 0.44 12.86 8.76
C GLY A 112 -0.60 13.28 7.71
N ASP A 113 -1.46 12.36 7.30
CA ASP A 113 -2.60 12.67 6.43
C ASP A 113 -3.72 13.41 7.17
N LEU A 114 -4.51 14.17 6.41
CA LEU A 114 -5.69 14.88 6.90
C LEU A 114 -6.87 13.94 6.98
N VAL A 115 -7.30 13.61 8.20
CA VAL A 115 -8.53 12.86 8.45
C VAL A 115 -9.70 13.83 8.57
N ARG A 116 -10.78 13.55 7.83
CA ARG A 116 -12.06 14.26 7.92
C ARG A 116 -13.20 13.26 7.98
N ILE A 117 -14.06 13.39 8.98
CA ILE A 117 -15.33 12.67 9.12
C ILE A 117 -16.46 13.69 9.04
N VAL A 118 -17.31 13.55 8.03
CA VAL A 118 -18.53 14.35 7.87
C VAL A 118 -19.71 13.51 8.34
N SER A 119 -20.35 13.89 9.45
CA SER A 119 -21.58 13.25 9.93
C SER A 119 -22.82 13.96 9.37
N LEU A 120 -23.81 13.20 8.91
CA LEU A 120 -25.07 13.74 8.40
C LEU A 120 -26.02 14.24 9.50
N GLN A 121 -25.76 13.84 10.74
CA GLN A 121 -26.57 14.17 11.91
C GLN A 121 -25.67 14.54 13.09
N PRO A 122 -26.10 15.45 13.99
CA PRO A 122 -25.41 15.67 15.25
C PRO A 122 -25.32 14.36 16.04
N VAL A 123 -24.13 14.07 16.57
CA VAL A 123 -23.92 12.89 17.41
C VAL A 123 -23.87 13.37 18.87
N PRO A 124 -24.78 12.91 19.75
CA PRO A 124 -24.77 13.28 21.16
C PRO A 124 -23.41 12.97 21.79
N GLU A 125 -22.98 13.81 22.73
CA GLU A 125 -21.72 13.64 23.49
C GLU A 125 -20.44 13.71 22.64
N LEU A 126 -20.54 14.02 21.35
CA LEU A 126 -19.40 14.25 20.47
C LEU A 126 -19.14 15.75 20.31
N GLU A 127 -18.12 16.23 21.02
CA GLU A 127 -17.64 17.61 20.90
C GLU A 127 -17.01 17.87 19.52
N GLN A 128 -16.94 19.16 19.15
CA GLN A 128 -16.27 19.57 17.92
C GLN A 128 -14.79 19.20 17.99
N ALA A 129 -14.32 18.51 16.96
CA ALA A 129 -12.94 18.09 16.83
C ALA A 129 -12.39 18.50 15.45
N PRO A 130 -11.07 18.71 15.29
CA PRO A 130 -10.49 19.12 14.01
C PRO A 130 -10.77 18.17 12.85
N TRP A 131 -10.97 16.88 13.13
CA TRP A 131 -11.33 15.84 12.16
C TRP A 131 -12.85 15.73 11.93
N LEU A 132 -13.71 16.32 12.76
CA LEU A 132 -15.16 16.19 12.67
C LEU A 132 -15.78 17.38 11.93
N GLN A 133 -16.81 17.11 11.15
CA GLN A 133 -17.73 18.10 10.62
C GLN A 133 -19.13 17.52 10.66
N VAL A 134 -20.13 18.32 11.05
CA VAL A 134 -21.53 17.91 11.02
C VAL A 134 -22.23 18.73 9.95
N ILE A 135 -22.73 18.08 8.91
CA ILE A 135 -23.44 18.72 7.79
C ILE A 135 -24.76 17.98 7.60
N ALA A 136 -25.88 18.67 7.70
CA ALA A 136 -27.19 18.04 7.52
C ALA A 136 -27.32 17.45 6.11
N ALA A 137 -28.00 16.30 5.98
CA ALA A 137 -28.15 15.61 4.68
C ALA A 137 -28.75 16.48 3.55
N GLY A 138 -29.55 17.49 3.89
CA GLY A 138 -30.14 18.43 2.92
C GLY A 138 -29.32 19.71 2.68
N ASP A 139 -28.13 19.84 3.27
CA ASP A 139 -27.29 21.03 3.10
C ASP A 139 -26.72 21.09 1.67
N PRO A 140 -26.79 22.25 0.98
CA PRO A 140 -26.21 22.43 -0.36
C PRO A 140 -24.74 22.03 -0.49
N LYS A 141 -23.96 22.11 0.61
CA LYS A 141 -22.55 21.69 0.63
C LYS A 141 -22.36 20.21 0.33
N LEU A 142 -23.38 19.37 0.54
CA LEU A 142 -23.32 17.94 0.22
C LEU A 142 -23.71 17.62 -1.24
N ALA A 143 -24.17 18.60 -2.01
CA ALA A 143 -24.56 18.37 -3.41
C ALA A 143 -23.46 17.68 -4.25
N PRO A 144 -22.17 18.03 -4.15
CA PRO A 144 -21.10 17.34 -4.90
C PRO A 144 -20.93 15.86 -4.54
N PHE A 145 -21.44 15.43 -3.37
CA PHE A 145 -21.28 14.08 -2.84
C PHE A 145 -22.53 13.21 -3.01
N HIS A 146 -23.62 13.75 -3.58
CA HIS A 146 -24.90 13.06 -3.64
C HIS A 146 -24.78 11.68 -4.31
N ASP A 147 -24.17 11.62 -5.50
CA ASP A 147 -24.04 10.37 -6.25
C ASP A 147 -23.18 9.34 -5.49
N CYS A 148 -22.04 9.75 -4.93
CA CYS A 148 -21.17 8.82 -4.21
C CYS A 148 -21.75 8.39 -2.85
N LEU A 149 -22.55 9.24 -2.19
CA LEU A 149 -23.29 8.87 -0.98
C LEU A 149 -24.43 7.89 -1.26
N GLN A 150 -24.99 7.89 -2.46
CA GLN A 150 -25.98 6.90 -2.88
C GLN A 150 -25.32 5.55 -3.17
N ASP A 151 -24.22 5.55 -3.91
CA ASP A 151 -23.52 4.33 -4.31
C ASP A 151 -22.77 3.67 -3.13
N GLY A 152 -22.22 4.47 -2.21
CA GLY A 152 -21.42 3.97 -1.09
C GLY A 152 -20.03 3.46 -1.49
N GLU A 153 -19.65 3.58 -2.77
CA GLU A 153 -18.37 3.08 -3.27
C GLU A 153 -17.20 4.02 -2.92
N PRO A 154 -16.08 3.48 -2.38
CA PRO A 154 -14.91 4.30 -2.08
C PRO A 154 -14.27 4.87 -3.34
N ILE A 155 -13.81 6.12 -3.27
CA ILE A 155 -13.16 6.84 -4.36
C ILE A 155 -11.74 7.19 -3.94
N CYS A 156 -10.75 6.87 -4.78
CA CYS A 156 -9.35 7.19 -4.54
C CYS A 156 -8.78 8.02 -5.69
N GLY A 157 -7.96 9.02 -5.38
CA GLY A 157 -7.32 9.88 -6.37
C GLY A 157 -7.46 11.35 -6.05
N ARG A 158 -7.30 12.17 -7.09
CA ARG A 158 -7.49 13.62 -6.99
C ARG A 158 -8.98 13.94 -7.11
N LEU A 159 -9.56 14.50 -6.06
CA LEU A 159 -10.96 14.92 -6.06
C LEU A 159 -11.15 16.24 -6.79
N GLN A 160 -12.39 16.48 -7.21
CA GLN A 160 -12.84 17.75 -7.77
C GLN A 160 -12.70 18.88 -6.72
N PRO A 161 -12.42 20.12 -7.14
CA PRO A 161 -12.22 21.26 -6.22
C PRO A 161 -13.36 21.46 -5.21
N GLU A 162 -14.60 21.30 -5.65
CA GLU A 162 -15.80 21.49 -4.82
C GLU A 162 -15.86 20.48 -3.67
N LYS A 163 -15.40 19.24 -3.90
CA LYS A 163 -15.31 18.21 -2.85
C LYS A 163 -14.19 18.52 -1.86
N ASN A 164 -13.03 18.96 -2.37
CA ASN A 164 -11.90 19.32 -1.51
C ASN A 164 -12.22 20.52 -0.62
N GLU A 165 -12.99 21.49 -1.12
CA GLU A 165 -13.41 22.66 -0.34
C GLU A 165 -14.22 22.27 0.89
N VAL A 166 -15.16 21.33 0.73
CA VAL A 166 -15.96 20.83 1.85
C VAL A 166 -15.11 20.02 2.83
N LEU A 167 -14.19 19.17 2.35
CA LEU A 167 -13.43 18.24 3.19
C LEU A 167 -12.25 18.90 3.94
N TYR A 168 -11.56 19.83 3.29
CA TYR A 168 -10.27 20.34 3.76
C TYR A 168 -10.22 21.87 3.94
N ALA A 169 -11.16 22.62 3.35
CA ALA A 169 -11.26 24.08 3.47
C ALA A 169 -9.90 24.80 3.26
N GLU A 170 -9.38 25.49 4.28
CA GLU A 170 -8.10 26.22 4.17
C GLU A 170 -6.90 25.30 3.91
N ARG A 171 -7.02 24.01 4.20
CA ARG A 171 -5.95 23.00 4.06
C ARG A 171 -5.99 22.25 2.73
N ILE A 172 -6.79 22.68 1.75
CA ILE A 172 -6.81 22.06 0.41
C ILE A 172 -5.42 22.03 -0.21
N GLY A 173 -4.61 23.08 0.00
CA GLY A 173 -3.24 23.18 -0.55
C GLY A 173 -2.27 22.13 0.00
N GLU A 174 -2.62 21.48 1.11
CA GLU A 174 -1.86 20.39 1.70
C GLU A 174 -2.17 19.05 1.02
N VAL A 175 -3.33 18.89 0.35
CA VAL A 175 -3.80 17.59 -0.13
C VAL A 175 -3.54 17.41 -1.63
N ALA A 176 -2.73 16.42 -1.98
CA ALA A 176 -2.44 16.03 -3.36
C ALA A 176 -3.26 14.83 -3.85
N SER A 177 -3.60 13.91 -2.95
CA SER A 177 -4.47 12.75 -3.22
C SER A 177 -5.42 12.48 -2.06
N THR A 178 -6.57 11.86 -2.31
CA THR A 178 -7.57 11.54 -1.28
C THR A 178 -8.14 10.14 -1.45
N ALA A 179 -8.32 9.44 -0.34
CA ALA A 179 -9.23 8.31 -0.20
C ALA A 179 -10.53 8.78 0.45
N LEU A 180 -11.64 8.70 -0.28
CA LEU A 180 -12.97 9.07 0.15
C LEU A 180 -13.82 7.80 0.31
N LEU A 181 -14.45 7.66 1.46
CA LEU A 181 -15.32 6.56 1.83
C LEU A 181 -16.72 7.12 2.16
N PRO A 182 -17.68 7.02 1.22
CA PRO A 182 -19.06 7.36 1.50
C PRO A 182 -19.75 6.29 2.34
N LEU A 183 -20.58 6.73 3.30
CA LEU A 183 -21.36 5.87 4.19
C LEU A 183 -22.84 6.27 4.09
N PRO A 184 -23.63 5.61 3.24
CA PRO A 184 -25.02 5.98 2.99
C PRO A 184 -25.83 6.12 4.28
N GLY A 185 -26.49 7.27 4.45
CA GLY A 185 -27.33 7.58 5.62
C GLY A 185 -26.56 7.81 6.94
N ILE A 186 -25.23 7.85 6.89
CA ILE A 186 -24.34 8.13 8.03
C ILE A 186 -23.48 9.37 7.76
N GLY A 187 -22.75 9.40 6.64
CA GLY A 187 -21.71 10.40 6.44
C GLY A 187 -20.69 10.10 5.36
N LEU A 188 -19.55 10.79 5.45
CA LEU A 188 -18.37 10.61 4.60
C LEU A 188 -17.15 10.51 5.50
N ILE A 189 -16.17 9.72 5.08
CA ILE A 189 -14.83 9.71 5.67
C ILE A 189 -13.85 10.02 4.56
N ALA A 190 -12.94 10.96 4.78
CA ALA A 190 -11.88 11.29 3.85
C ALA A 190 -10.53 11.24 4.55
N VAL A 191 -9.53 10.73 3.84
CA VAL A 191 -8.13 10.78 4.21
C VAL A 191 -7.37 11.45 3.08
N GLY A 192 -6.81 12.62 3.36
CA GLY A 192 -6.06 13.44 2.40
C GLY A 192 -4.56 13.33 2.63
N SER A 193 -3.80 13.05 1.58
CA SER A 193 -2.35 12.88 1.62
C SER A 193 -1.63 13.96 0.83
N HIS A 194 -0.47 14.39 1.34
CA HIS A 194 0.47 15.27 0.63
C HIS A 194 1.14 14.57 -0.58
N ASP A 195 1.22 13.24 -0.57
CA ASP A 195 1.78 12.46 -1.67
C ASP A 195 0.71 12.19 -2.74
N PRO A 196 0.89 12.65 -4.01
CA PRO A 196 -0.04 12.40 -5.11
C PRO A 196 -0.15 10.92 -5.51
N ASN A 197 0.85 10.09 -5.18
CA ASN A 197 0.90 8.68 -5.55
C ASN A 197 0.39 7.74 -4.45
N ARG A 198 0.05 8.27 -3.27
CA ARG A 198 -0.45 7.46 -2.15
C ARG A 198 -1.84 6.90 -2.43
N PHE A 199 -2.77 7.76 -2.86
CA PHE A 199 -4.12 7.36 -3.26
C PHE A 199 -4.29 7.58 -4.76
N TYR A 200 -4.18 6.52 -5.56
CA TYR A 200 -4.30 6.61 -7.01
C TYR A 200 -5.58 5.91 -7.52
N PRO A 201 -6.15 6.39 -8.64
CA PRO A 201 -7.30 5.74 -9.27
C PRO A 201 -7.01 4.28 -9.60
N GLY A 202 -7.92 3.38 -9.24
CA GLY A 202 -7.78 1.94 -9.45
C GLY A 202 -6.95 1.23 -8.38
N MET A 203 -6.46 1.92 -7.33
CA MET A 203 -5.96 1.22 -6.15
C MET A 203 -7.07 0.36 -5.53
N GLY A 204 -6.71 -0.80 -4.98
CA GLY A 204 -7.68 -1.66 -4.31
C GLY A 204 -8.34 -0.95 -3.13
N THR A 205 -9.66 -0.82 -3.14
CA THR A 205 -10.45 -0.13 -2.11
C THR A 205 -11.06 -1.08 -1.06
N LEU A 206 -10.66 -2.36 -1.09
CA LEU A 206 -11.21 -3.41 -0.22
C LEU A 206 -11.17 -3.01 1.27
N PHE A 207 -10.01 -2.57 1.76
CA PHE A 207 -9.86 -2.21 3.17
C PHE A 207 -10.70 -1.00 3.57
N LEU A 208 -10.82 0.03 2.71
CA LEU A 208 -11.70 1.18 2.97
C LEU A 208 -13.16 0.75 3.11
N ARG A 209 -13.63 -0.12 2.21
CA ARG A 209 -14.98 -0.70 2.30
C ARG A 209 -15.18 -1.49 3.59
N MET A 210 -14.23 -2.37 3.96
CA MET A 210 -14.30 -3.12 5.22
C MET A 210 -14.33 -2.21 6.46
N MET A 211 -13.53 -1.14 6.48
CA MET A 211 -13.54 -0.15 7.56
C MET A 211 -14.90 0.56 7.64
N GLY A 212 -15.46 0.93 6.49
CA GLY A 212 -16.78 1.57 6.40
C GLY A 212 -17.93 0.68 6.88
N GLU A 213 -17.93 -0.59 6.45
CA GLU A 213 -18.88 -1.59 6.90
C GLU A 213 -18.79 -1.82 8.42
N ALA A 214 -17.57 -1.92 8.96
CA ALA A 214 -17.34 -2.08 10.39
C ALA A 214 -17.85 -0.87 11.18
N LEU A 215 -17.59 0.36 10.70
CA LEU A 215 -18.11 1.57 11.32
C LEU A 215 -19.63 1.65 11.25
N ALA A 216 -20.22 1.38 10.08
CA ALA A 216 -21.65 1.40 9.91
C ALA A 216 -22.33 0.38 10.84
N ALA A 217 -21.79 -0.83 10.96
CA ALA A 217 -22.27 -1.84 11.90
C ALA A 217 -22.11 -1.39 13.36
N GLY A 218 -20.96 -0.81 13.71
CA GLY A 218 -20.67 -0.27 15.04
C GLY A 218 -21.67 0.81 15.47
N LEU A 219 -21.96 1.75 14.59
CA LEU A 219 -22.90 2.86 14.82
C LEU A 219 -24.36 2.40 14.88
N ARG A 220 -24.76 1.40 14.10
CA ARG A 220 -26.13 0.85 14.12
C ARG A 220 -26.58 0.37 15.49
N ARG A 221 -25.65 -0.02 16.38
CA ARG A 221 -25.95 -0.43 17.76
C ARG A 221 -26.54 0.68 18.63
N PHE A 222 -26.36 1.94 18.21
CA PHE A 222 -26.76 3.14 18.96
C PHE A 222 -27.78 3.99 18.21
N ARG A 223 -28.24 3.54 17.03
CA ARG A 223 -29.38 4.17 16.36
C ARG A 223 -30.62 3.50 16.92
N ASP A 224 -31.52 4.29 17.51
CA ASP A 224 -32.82 3.81 17.97
C ASP A 224 -33.54 3.06 16.83
N ALA A 225 -34.18 1.94 17.17
CA ALA A 225 -34.93 1.09 16.25
C ALA A 225 -36.13 1.81 15.62
#